data_AF-A0A7L3XU72-F1
#
_entry.id   AF-A0A7L3XU72-F1
#
_cell.length_a   1.000
_cell.length_b   1.000
_cell.length_c   1.000
_cell.angle_alpha   90.00
_cell.angle_beta   90.00
_cell.angle_gamma   90.00
#
_symmetry.space_group_name_H-M   'P 1'
#
loop_
_entity.id
_entity.type
_entity.pdbx_description
1 polymer ?
#
loop_
_entity_poly.entity_id
_entity_poly.type
_entity_poly.pdbx_seq_one_letter_code
_entity_poly.pdbx_strand_id
1 'polypeptide(L)'
;MSPVFPMLTVLSMFYYMCLRRRARTATRGEMNSRRAIESNTRALPINVEIVQYAKEVLDFSSHYGSENSMSYTMWNLAGIPNVYPSSGDFTQTAVFRTYGTWWDRCPSARLPFKRTPPTFCSQDYVELAFEEPVYPTAVHILETYHPGAVVRILACSANPYSQNPPAEVRWEILWSEAPTKVNGPQARQFTPCIKQINFPTNLIRLEVNSSLLDYYTELDAVVLHGVKERPVLSLKTSMIDMNDIDEDEDEEKYGCGMDTLNKQFSIVTLREWPTNGYFDKLPYELIQLILSHLTVPDLCRLAQTCKLLYQHCCDPLQYIHLSLQPYWARINDTSLEYLQSRCTLIQWLNLSWTGNRGAISVSGFSRFLKVCGSELVRLELSCGHFLNETCLEVITEMCPNLQELNLSSCDKIPPQAFNHIAKVGSLKRLILYRTKVEQTALLSILNFCSELQHLSLGSCVMVSTY
;
A
#
# COMPACT_ATOMS: atom_id res chain seq x y z
N MET A 1 22.18 10.52 46.86
CA MET A 1 20.74 10.13 46.88
C MET A 1 20.49 9.30 45.63
N SER A 2 20.36 7.99 45.81
CA SER A 2 20.03 7.04 44.74
C SER A 2 18.51 6.84 44.72
N PRO A 3 17.84 6.80 43.55
CA PRO A 3 16.48 6.29 43.49
C PRO A 3 16.50 4.79 43.16
N VAL A 4 15.70 4.05 43.93
CA VAL A 4 15.50 2.61 43.88
C VAL A 4 14.45 2.30 42.80
N PHE A 5 14.79 1.41 41.86
CA PHE A 5 13.82 0.79 40.94
C PHE A 5 13.09 -0.35 41.67
N PRO A 6 11.74 -0.46 41.59
CA PRO A 6 11.06 -1.65 42.11
C PRO A 6 11.21 -2.80 41.10
N MET A 7 11.99 -3.82 41.48
CA MET A 7 11.94 -5.16 40.90
C MET A 7 10.55 -5.77 41.15
N LEU A 8 9.64 -5.73 40.17
CA LEU A 8 8.39 -6.49 40.23
C LEU A 8 7.81 -6.86 38.85
N THR A 9 8.66 -6.98 37.83
CA THR A 9 8.24 -7.28 36.45
C THR A 9 8.59 -8.70 35.99
N VAL A 10 9.55 -9.39 36.61
CA VAL A 10 10.01 -10.69 36.10
C VAL A 10 9.08 -11.85 36.49
N LEU A 11 8.56 -11.87 37.73
CA LEU A 11 7.70 -12.96 38.21
C LEU A 11 6.28 -12.93 37.61
N SER A 12 5.75 -11.74 37.28
CA SER A 12 4.46 -11.60 36.58
C SER A 12 4.56 -12.01 35.11
N MET A 13 5.70 -11.74 34.45
CA MET A 13 5.98 -12.17 33.08
C MET A 13 6.09 -13.70 32.95
N PHE A 14 6.76 -14.38 33.89
CA PHE A 14 6.88 -15.85 33.89
C PHE A 14 5.55 -16.55 34.19
N TYR A 15 4.74 -16.00 35.10
CA TYR A 15 3.42 -16.55 35.40
C TYR A 15 2.49 -16.48 34.18
N TYR A 16 2.55 -15.40 33.40
CA TYR A 16 1.70 -15.21 32.21
C TYR A 16 2.16 -16.02 30.98
N MET A 17 3.47 -16.24 30.81
CA MET A 17 4.01 -17.15 29.79
C MET A 17 3.49 -18.59 29.94
N CYS A 18 3.33 -19.07 31.17
CA CYS A 18 2.83 -20.41 31.46
C CYS A 18 1.30 -20.53 31.23
N LEU A 19 0.53 -19.49 31.49
CA LEU A 19 -0.92 -19.46 31.27
C LEU A 19 -1.27 -19.47 29.76
N ARG A 20 -0.54 -18.74 28.92
CA ARG A 20 -0.81 -18.70 27.46
C ARG A 20 -0.31 -19.94 26.70
N ARG A 21 0.72 -20.65 27.18
CA ARG A 21 1.13 -21.94 26.60
C ARG A 21 0.08 -23.05 26.83
N ARG A 22 -0.63 -23.03 27.96
CA ARG A 22 -1.76 -23.94 28.23
C ARG A 22 -3.03 -23.61 27.43
N ALA A 23 -3.30 -22.32 27.18
CA ALA A 23 -4.47 -21.92 26.40
C ALA A 23 -4.37 -22.28 24.90
N ARG A 24 -3.15 -22.45 24.34
CA ARG A 24 -2.95 -22.90 22.95
C ARG A 24 -3.01 -24.43 22.78
N THR A 25 -2.91 -25.21 23.86
CA THR A 25 -3.01 -26.69 23.80
C THR A 25 -4.37 -27.22 24.26
N ALA A 26 -5.26 -26.37 24.78
CA ALA A 26 -6.58 -26.74 25.28
C ALA A 26 -7.72 -26.07 24.48
N THR A 27 -7.79 -26.33 23.18
CA THR A 27 -9.01 -26.09 22.38
C THR A 27 -9.28 -27.27 21.45
N ARG A 28 -9.28 -28.48 22.02
CA ARG A 28 -9.77 -29.68 21.35
C ARG A 28 -10.56 -30.53 22.34
N GLY A 29 -11.87 -30.34 22.35
CA GLY A 29 -12.83 -31.14 23.13
C GLY A 29 -13.74 -30.28 24.00
N GLU A 30 -14.92 -29.94 23.49
CA GLU A 30 -16.19 -30.50 23.97
C GLU A 30 -17.35 -29.89 23.19
N MET A 31 -18.01 -30.77 22.45
CA MET A 31 -19.18 -30.52 21.65
C MET A 31 -20.31 -31.31 22.34
N ASN A 32 -21.30 -30.63 22.92
CA ASN A 32 -22.72 -30.98 22.76
C ASN A 32 -23.68 -30.25 23.72
N SER A 33 -24.86 -29.99 23.13
CA SER A 33 -26.18 -29.88 23.74
C SER A 33 -26.59 -28.53 24.35
N ARG A 34 -27.15 -27.66 23.51
CA ARG A 34 -28.39 -26.95 23.86
C ARG A 34 -29.39 -27.06 22.71
N ARG A 35 -30.53 -27.67 23.05
CA ARG A 35 -31.69 -27.92 22.19
C ARG A 35 -32.23 -26.61 21.62
N ALA A 36 -32.47 -26.59 20.30
CA ALA A 36 -33.27 -25.58 19.64
C ALA A 36 -34.75 -25.79 20.01
N ILE A 37 -35.39 -24.73 20.50
CA ILE A 37 -36.84 -24.59 20.51
C ILE A 37 -37.14 -23.58 19.41
N GLU A 38 -37.65 -24.07 18.28
CA GLU A 38 -38.30 -23.24 17.27
C GLU A 38 -39.64 -22.76 17.84
N SER A 39 -39.89 -21.44 17.80
CA SER A 39 -41.24 -20.91 17.55
C SER A 39 -41.22 -19.39 17.33
N ASN A 40 -41.79 -19.01 16.19
CA ASN A 40 -42.46 -17.75 15.87
C ASN A 40 -41.62 -16.50 15.59
N THR A 41 -41.31 -16.35 14.30
CA THR A 41 -41.71 -15.21 13.45
C THR A 41 -41.94 -13.88 14.17
N ARG A 42 -40.84 -13.16 14.43
CA ARG A 42 -40.85 -11.71 14.57
C ARG A 42 -39.85 -11.14 13.58
N ALA A 43 -40.36 -10.35 12.63
CA ALA A 43 -39.55 -9.57 11.72
C ALA A 43 -38.53 -8.76 12.53
N LEU A 44 -37.24 -9.06 12.34
CA LEU A 44 -36.14 -8.32 12.91
C LEU A 44 -36.12 -6.90 12.32
N PRO A 45 -35.80 -5.86 13.11
CA PRO A 45 -35.76 -4.50 12.57
C PRO A 45 -34.69 -4.40 11.48
N ILE A 46 -35.04 -3.63 10.44
CA ILE A 46 -34.21 -3.23 9.32
C ILE A 46 -32.94 -2.52 9.87
N ASN A 47 -31.77 -3.02 9.47
CA ASN A 47 -30.41 -2.56 9.82
C ASN A 47 -29.91 -2.82 11.24
N VAL A 48 -29.49 -4.06 11.52
CA VAL A 48 -28.62 -4.35 12.67
C VAL A 48 -27.22 -3.81 12.38
N GLU A 49 -26.81 -2.77 13.13
CA GLU A 49 -25.42 -2.30 13.13
C GLU A 49 -24.52 -3.32 13.81
N ILE A 50 -23.41 -3.65 13.14
CA ILE A 50 -22.35 -4.52 13.63
C ILE A 50 -21.17 -3.64 13.98
N VAL A 51 -20.71 -3.79 15.23
CA VAL A 51 -19.51 -3.16 15.73
C VAL A 51 -18.53 -4.24 16.11
N GLN A 52 -17.36 -4.24 15.49
CA GLN A 52 -16.36 -5.29 15.68
C GLN A 52 -14.95 -4.70 15.69
N TYR A 53 -14.10 -5.30 16.53
CA TYR A 53 -12.68 -5.00 16.55
C TYR A 53 -11.97 -5.84 15.49
N ALA A 54 -10.78 -5.39 15.06
CA ALA A 54 -9.92 -6.21 14.22
C ALA A 54 -9.66 -7.56 14.90
N LYS A 55 -9.92 -8.65 14.20
CA LYS A 55 -9.74 -10.01 14.69
C LYS A 55 -8.28 -10.43 14.63
N GLU A 56 -7.59 -10.03 13.55
CA GLU A 56 -6.20 -10.37 13.30
C GLU A 56 -5.54 -9.34 12.38
N VAL A 57 -4.21 -9.28 12.45
CA VAL A 57 -3.38 -8.58 11.48
C VAL A 57 -2.93 -9.58 10.43
N LEU A 58 -3.17 -9.29 9.15
CA LEU A 58 -2.82 -10.17 8.05
C LEU A 58 -1.46 -9.86 7.44
N ASP A 59 -1.16 -8.57 7.29
CA ASP A 59 0.04 -8.08 6.63
C ASP A 59 0.40 -6.69 7.12
N PHE A 60 1.68 -6.31 7.04
CA PHE A 60 2.15 -4.97 7.37
C PHE A 60 3.56 -4.72 6.85
N SER A 61 3.85 -3.46 6.53
CA SER A 61 5.15 -3.07 5.97
C SER A 61 6.28 -3.07 6.99
N SER A 62 6.03 -2.56 8.21
CA SER A 62 7.04 -2.49 9.27
C SER A 62 6.41 -2.48 10.66
N HIS A 63 7.23 -2.80 11.66
CA HIS A 63 6.96 -2.59 13.07
C HIS A 63 8.23 -2.19 13.82
N TYR A 64 8.06 -1.53 14.97
CA TYR A 64 9.18 -1.20 15.86
C TYR A 64 9.62 -2.42 16.69
N GLY A 65 8.67 -3.21 17.16
CA GLY A 65 8.92 -4.42 17.92
C GLY A 65 9.74 -5.48 17.16
N SER A 66 10.19 -6.50 17.87
CA SER A 66 10.81 -7.69 17.26
C SER A 66 9.79 -8.80 17.07
N GLU A 67 10.02 -9.68 16.09
CA GLU A 67 9.15 -10.84 15.80
C GLU A 67 8.96 -11.79 17.00
N ASN A 68 9.91 -11.80 17.94
CA ASN A 68 9.89 -12.65 19.13
C ASN A 68 9.36 -11.91 20.37
N SER A 69 8.89 -10.68 20.23
CA SER A 69 8.35 -9.84 21.31
C SER A 69 6.86 -9.56 21.10
N MET A 70 6.18 -9.16 22.17
CA MET A 70 4.84 -8.57 22.11
C MET A 70 4.89 -7.04 22.14
N SER A 71 6.03 -6.46 22.52
CA SER A 71 6.17 -5.02 22.69
C SER A 71 6.21 -4.29 21.36
N TYR A 72 5.34 -3.29 21.17
CA TYR A 72 5.33 -2.40 20.01
C TYR A 72 5.15 -3.12 18.67
N THR A 73 4.43 -4.25 18.67
CA THR A 73 4.22 -5.06 17.48
C THR A 73 2.87 -4.76 16.83
N MET A 74 2.79 -4.86 15.51
CA MET A 74 1.51 -4.67 14.79
C MET A 74 0.43 -5.64 15.24
N TRP A 75 0.80 -6.82 15.75
CA TRP A 75 -0.12 -7.83 16.30
C TRP A 75 -0.99 -7.30 17.44
N ASN A 76 -0.56 -6.22 18.11
CA ASN A 76 -1.33 -5.59 19.19
C ASN A 76 -2.63 -4.91 18.72
N LEU A 77 -2.79 -4.65 17.41
CA LEU A 77 -4.05 -4.13 16.85
C LEU A 77 -5.19 -5.15 16.84
N ALA A 78 -4.90 -6.42 17.07
CA ALA A 78 -5.91 -7.48 17.10
C ALA A 78 -6.59 -7.56 18.47
N GLY A 79 -7.91 -7.36 18.47
CA GLY A 79 -8.76 -7.43 19.65
C GLY A 79 -9.16 -6.07 20.20
N ILE A 80 -9.60 -6.08 21.46
CA ILE A 80 -10.02 -4.89 22.19
C ILE A 80 -8.79 -4.03 22.60
N PRO A 81 -8.96 -2.70 22.75
CA PRO A 81 -7.89 -1.81 23.19
C PRO A 81 -7.35 -2.17 24.57
N ASN A 82 -6.05 -1.97 24.78
CA ASN A 82 -5.38 -2.19 26.06
C ASN A 82 -5.06 -0.89 26.82
N VAL A 83 -4.97 0.23 26.09
CA VAL A 83 -4.41 1.50 26.58
C VAL A 83 -5.44 2.63 26.52
N TYR A 84 -6.16 2.75 25.40
CA TYR A 84 -7.15 3.80 25.17
C TYR A 84 -8.22 3.79 26.29
N PRO A 85 -8.61 4.95 26.86
CA PRO A 85 -8.33 6.32 26.44
C PRO A 85 -7.06 6.95 27.05
N SER A 86 -6.20 6.16 27.71
CA SER A 86 -4.94 6.66 28.26
C SER A 86 -3.98 7.02 27.13
N SER A 87 -3.01 7.89 27.44
CA SER A 87 -1.99 8.33 26.50
C SER A 87 -0.60 8.22 27.10
N GLY A 88 0.37 7.80 26.28
CA GLY A 88 1.76 7.57 26.69
C GLY A 88 2.44 6.52 25.81
N ASP A 89 3.71 6.28 26.08
CA ASP A 89 4.51 5.25 25.41
C ASP A 89 4.25 3.88 26.07
N PHE A 90 3.41 3.07 25.44
CA PHE A 90 2.96 1.79 26.01
C PHE A 90 3.36 0.62 25.11
N THR A 91 4.04 -0.38 25.68
CA THR A 91 4.50 -1.56 24.93
C THR A 91 3.36 -2.39 24.31
N GLN A 92 2.13 -2.21 24.81
CA GLN A 92 0.94 -2.91 24.33
C GLN A 92 0.33 -2.31 23.06
N THR A 93 0.90 -1.24 22.49
CA THR A 93 0.41 -0.60 21.27
C THR A 93 1.14 -1.12 20.02
N ALA A 94 0.62 -0.80 18.84
CA ALA A 94 1.26 -1.04 17.56
C ALA A 94 1.98 0.22 17.07
N VAL A 95 3.25 0.04 16.66
CA VAL A 95 4.16 1.13 16.33
C VAL A 95 4.93 0.82 15.06
N PHE A 96 4.88 1.70 14.07
CA PHE A 96 5.67 1.60 12.85
C PHE A 96 7.13 2.01 13.10
N ARG A 97 8.05 1.54 12.25
CA ARG A 97 9.49 1.76 12.48
C ARG A 97 9.95 3.19 12.24
N THR A 98 9.19 3.98 11.48
CA THR A 98 9.63 5.30 11.00
C THR A 98 8.73 6.42 11.51
N TYR A 99 9.35 7.55 11.84
CA TYR A 99 8.72 8.84 12.10
C TYR A 99 9.68 9.97 11.72
N GLY A 100 9.12 11.17 11.56
CA GLY A 100 9.86 12.38 11.25
C GLY A 100 10.56 12.33 9.89
N THR A 101 11.36 13.36 9.62
CA THR A 101 12.02 13.57 8.33
C THR A 101 13.46 13.07 8.28
N TRP A 102 13.95 12.38 9.33
CA TRP A 102 15.36 11.97 9.39
C TRP A 102 15.74 11.04 8.23
N TRP A 103 14.82 10.14 7.86
CA TRP A 103 15.00 9.16 6.78
C TRP A 103 15.19 9.79 5.39
N ASP A 104 14.66 10.99 5.19
CA ASP A 104 14.79 11.75 3.95
C ASP A 104 16.05 12.63 3.93
N ARG A 105 16.60 12.94 5.12
CA ARG A 105 17.74 13.85 5.30
C ARG A 105 19.06 13.13 5.58
N CYS A 106 19.01 11.86 5.94
CA CYS A 106 20.21 11.12 6.30
C CYS A 106 21.14 10.98 5.08
N PRO A 107 22.46 10.85 5.26
CA PRO A 107 23.40 10.72 4.13
C PRO A 107 23.11 9.52 3.22
N SER A 108 22.46 8.49 3.76
CA SER A 108 22.02 7.30 3.02
C SER A 108 20.63 7.44 2.38
N ALA A 109 19.97 8.60 2.50
CA ALA A 109 18.66 8.84 1.92
C ALA A 109 18.67 8.59 0.41
N ARG A 110 17.56 8.06 -0.11
CA ARG A 110 17.44 7.65 -1.51
C ARG A 110 16.85 8.79 -2.32
N LEU A 111 17.36 8.96 -3.54
CA LEU A 111 16.67 9.78 -4.52
C LEU A 111 15.28 9.20 -4.78
N PRO A 112 14.22 10.03 -4.78
CA PRO A 112 12.86 9.58 -4.99
C PRO A 112 12.65 9.14 -6.45
N PHE A 113 11.70 8.23 -6.64
CA PHE A 113 11.23 7.89 -7.97
C PHE A 113 10.53 9.08 -8.63
N LYS A 114 10.75 9.25 -9.93
CA LYS A 114 9.98 10.21 -10.74
C LYS A 114 8.55 9.70 -10.92
N ARG A 115 7.61 10.60 -11.23
CA ARG A 115 6.20 10.29 -11.57
C ARG A 115 5.35 9.60 -10.49
N THR A 116 5.83 9.54 -9.25
CA THR A 116 4.97 9.16 -8.14
C THR A 116 3.81 10.16 -8.04
N PRO A 117 2.55 9.71 -8.00
CA PRO A 117 1.41 10.63 -7.88
C PRO A 117 1.56 11.52 -6.65
N PRO A 118 1.27 12.84 -6.74
CA PRO A 118 1.32 13.74 -5.58
C PRO A 118 0.37 13.31 -4.45
N THR A 119 -0.71 12.61 -4.80
CA THR A 119 -1.67 12.03 -3.86
C THR A 119 -1.14 10.79 -3.15
N PHE A 120 -0.03 10.21 -3.62
CA PHE A 120 0.58 9.05 -3.00
C PHE A 120 1.62 9.47 -1.95
N CYS A 121 1.19 9.53 -0.69
CA CYS A 121 2.04 9.91 0.44
C CYS A 121 2.32 8.75 1.42
N SER A 122 1.89 7.53 1.14
CA SER A 122 1.99 6.42 2.11
C SER A 122 3.42 5.92 2.27
N GLN A 123 3.86 5.75 3.51
CA GLN A 123 5.20 5.24 3.86
C GLN A 123 5.14 3.81 4.41
N ASP A 124 4.08 3.50 5.15
CA ASP A 124 3.85 2.20 5.77
C ASP A 124 2.37 1.81 5.65
N TYR A 125 2.06 0.52 5.88
CA TYR A 125 0.69 0.01 5.90
C TYR A 125 0.51 -1.15 6.88
N VAL A 126 -0.75 -1.39 7.25
CA VAL A 126 -1.21 -2.59 7.96
C VAL A 126 -2.55 -3.06 7.38
N GLU A 127 -2.71 -4.37 7.19
CA GLU A 127 -3.94 -5.04 6.77
C GLU A 127 -4.57 -5.76 7.97
N LEU A 128 -5.83 -5.45 8.24
CA LEU A 128 -6.60 -5.93 9.38
C LEU A 128 -7.83 -6.69 8.88
N ALA A 129 -7.99 -7.92 9.36
CA ALA A 129 -9.18 -8.71 9.10
C ALA A 129 -10.18 -8.62 10.26
N PHE A 130 -11.46 -8.65 9.91
CA PHE A 130 -12.60 -8.56 10.82
C PHE A 130 -13.45 -9.82 10.69
N GLU A 131 -14.18 -10.18 11.74
CA GLU A 131 -14.95 -11.45 11.78
C GLU A 131 -16.02 -11.49 10.68
N GLU A 132 -16.86 -10.45 10.61
CA GLU A 132 -18.02 -10.42 9.72
C GLU A 132 -17.83 -9.43 8.56
N PRO A 133 -18.16 -9.80 7.32
CA PRO A 133 -18.21 -8.86 6.20
C PRO A 133 -19.40 -7.92 6.34
N VAL A 134 -19.14 -6.61 6.25
CA VAL A 134 -20.13 -5.54 6.44
C VAL A 134 -20.00 -4.47 5.36
N TYR A 135 -21.07 -3.72 5.11
CA TYR A 135 -20.98 -2.43 4.42
C TYR A 135 -20.52 -1.39 5.45
N PRO A 136 -19.30 -0.83 5.33
CA PRO A 136 -18.74 0.06 6.35
C PRO A 136 -19.57 1.34 6.50
N THR A 137 -19.98 1.64 7.73
CA THR A 137 -20.62 2.90 8.11
C THR A 137 -19.63 3.84 8.80
N ALA A 138 -18.68 3.30 9.55
CA ALA A 138 -17.56 4.04 10.13
C ALA A 138 -16.34 3.13 10.36
N VAL A 139 -15.16 3.75 10.42
CA VAL A 139 -13.92 3.12 10.89
C VAL A 139 -13.35 4.01 11.97
N HIS A 140 -13.19 3.47 13.18
CA HIS A 140 -12.57 4.18 14.30
C HIS A 140 -11.18 3.63 14.54
N ILE A 141 -10.20 4.53 14.64
CA ILE A 141 -8.80 4.19 14.92
C ILE A 141 -8.44 4.81 16.25
N LEU A 142 -8.08 3.98 17.23
CA LEU A 142 -7.73 4.42 18.57
C LEU A 142 -6.22 4.74 18.59
N GLU A 143 -5.90 6.02 18.37
CA GLU A 143 -4.53 6.52 18.42
C GLU A 143 -4.22 6.93 19.86
N THR A 144 -3.21 6.34 20.50
CA THR A 144 -2.93 6.55 21.93
C THR A 144 -1.74 7.47 22.19
N TYR A 145 -0.83 7.61 21.23
CA TYR A 145 0.35 8.47 21.38
C TYR A 145 0.79 9.03 20.02
N HIS A 146 1.10 10.33 19.96
CA HIS A 146 1.46 11.06 18.74
C HIS A 146 0.55 10.72 17.53
N PRO A 147 -0.76 11.05 17.61
CA PRO A 147 -1.72 10.76 16.54
C PRO A 147 -1.44 11.57 15.27
N GLY A 148 -2.06 11.16 14.16
CA GLY A 148 -2.05 11.91 12.89
C GLY A 148 -1.28 11.26 11.75
N ALA A 149 -0.81 10.02 11.93
CA ALA A 149 -0.06 9.33 10.89
C ALA A 149 -0.95 8.72 9.80
N VAL A 150 -2.22 8.41 10.10
CA VAL A 150 -3.12 7.73 9.15
C VAL A 150 -3.44 8.66 7.98
N VAL A 151 -3.09 8.24 6.76
CA VAL A 151 -3.32 9.02 5.54
C VAL A 151 -4.31 8.38 4.59
N ARG A 152 -4.51 7.05 4.66
CA ARG A 152 -5.54 6.35 3.88
C ARG A 152 -6.17 5.17 4.61
N ILE A 153 -7.44 4.94 4.32
CA ILE A 153 -8.20 3.77 4.71
C ILE A 153 -8.77 3.13 3.44
N LEU A 154 -8.49 1.86 3.21
CA LEU A 154 -8.99 1.10 2.07
C LEU A 154 -9.77 -0.13 2.51
N ALA A 155 -10.82 -0.47 1.77
CA ALA A 155 -11.59 -1.70 1.90
C ALA A 155 -11.27 -2.67 0.76
N CYS A 156 -11.15 -3.95 1.09
CA CYS A 156 -10.94 -5.02 0.12
C CYS A 156 -12.22 -5.83 -0.10
N SER A 157 -12.54 -6.19 -1.34
CA SER A 157 -13.67 -7.06 -1.66
C SER A 157 -13.42 -8.53 -1.33
N ALA A 158 -12.17 -8.93 -1.12
CA ALA A 158 -11.81 -10.31 -0.80
C ALA A 158 -12.02 -10.60 0.69
N ASN A 159 -12.70 -11.70 0.99
CA ASN A 159 -12.79 -12.22 2.34
C ASN A 159 -11.56 -13.10 2.65
N PRO A 160 -10.71 -12.73 3.63
CA PRO A 160 -9.50 -13.48 3.97
C PRO A 160 -9.78 -14.88 4.53
N TYR A 161 -10.98 -15.14 5.04
CA TYR A 161 -11.40 -16.45 5.55
C TYR A 161 -12.06 -17.35 4.50
N SER A 162 -12.31 -16.83 3.29
CA SER A 162 -12.90 -17.63 2.21
C SER A 162 -11.88 -18.61 1.66
N GLN A 163 -12.28 -19.87 1.55
CA GLN A 163 -11.50 -20.90 0.84
C GLN A 163 -11.53 -20.70 -0.69
N ASN A 164 -12.52 -19.96 -1.18
CA ASN A 164 -12.69 -19.62 -2.60
C ASN A 164 -12.41 -18.13 -2.78
N PRO A 165 -11.19 -17.72 -3.16
CA PRO A 165 -10.89 -16.33 -3.43
C PRO A 165 -11.66 -15.85 -4.68
N PRO A 166 -12.10 -14.58 -4.71
CA PRO A 166 -12.76 -14.05 -5.89
C PRO A 166 -11.77 -13.99 -7.07
N ALA A 167 -12.29 -14.13 -8.29
CA ALA A 167 -11.48 -14.03 -9.51
C ALA A 167 -10.83 -12.64 -9.68
N GLU A 168 -11.50 -11.60 -9.17
CA GLU A 168 -10.97 -10.24 -9.14
C GLU A 168 -11.04 -9.68 -7.71
N VAL A 169 -9.90 -9.18 -7.23
CA VAL A 169 -9.78 -8.51 -5.94
C VAL A 169 -9.82 -7.01 -6.16
N ARG A 170 -10.81 -6.35 -5.56
CA ARG A 170 -10.99 -4.91 -5.66
C ARG A 170 -10.62 -4.24 -4.34
N TRP A 171 -9.79 -3.21 -4.44
CA TRP A 171 -9.52 -2.28 -3.34
C TRP A 171 -10.21 -0.95 -3.63
N GLU A 172 -10.96 -0.44 -2.65
CA GLU A 172 -11.55 0.90 -2.70
C GLU A 172 -11.03 1.77 -1.56
N ILE A 173 -10.67 3.00 -1.89
CA ILE A 173 -10.32 4.01 -0.90
C ILE A 173 -11.63 4.48 -0.22
N LEU A 174 -11.72 4.24 1.08
CA LEU A 174 -12.80 4.73 1.94
C LEU A 174 -12.54 6.18 2.35
N TRP A 175 -11.29 6.51 2.66
CA TRP A 175 -10.87 7.86 3.06
C TRP A 175 -9.39 8.05 2.73
N SER A 176 -9.01 9.28 2.36
CA SER A 176 -7.63 9.65 2.08
C SER A 176 -7.44 11.15 2.25
N GLU A 177 -6.40 11.55 2.97
CA GLU A 177 -5.97 12.95 3.11
C GLU A 177 -4.45 13.06 3.09
N ALA A 178 -3.94 14.29 2.93
CA ALA A 178 -2.52 14.57 3.11
C ALA A 178 -2.13 14.36 4.59
N PRO A 179 -0.85 14.00 4.88
CA PRO A 179 -0.39 13.92 6.26
C PRO A 179 -0.60 15.27 6.96
N THR A 180 -1.16 15.24 8.17
CA THR A 180 -1.41 16.44 8.98
C THR A 180 -0.73 16.29 10.34
N LYS A 181 -0.23 17.41 10.87
CA LYS A 181 0.31 17.44 12.23
C LYS A 181 -0.82 17.68 13.21
N VAL A 182 -1.02 16.74 14.14
CA VAL A 182 -1.97 16.90 15.24
C VAL A 182 -1.26 17.57 16.42
N ASN A 183 -1.93 18.51 17.07
CA ASN A 183 -1.37 19.25 18.21
C ASN A 183 -1.41 18.39 19.47
N GLY A 184 -0.22 18.06 19.99
CA GLY A 184 -0.05 17.39 21.28
C GLY A 184 -0.15 15.85 21.18
N PRO A 185 0.56 15.13 22.06
CA PRO A 185 0.60 13.67 22.05
C PRO A 185 -0.56 13.09 22.87
N GLN A 186 -1.80 13.54 22.63
CA GLN A 186 -2.97 13.05 23.36
C GLN A 186 -3.65 11.90 22.62
N ALA A 187 -4.16 10.93 23.38
CA ALA A 187 -4.97 9.87 22.84
C ALA A 187 -6.26 10.43 22.23
N ARG A 188 -6.67 9.89 21.08
CA ARG A 188 -7.92 10.23 20.41
C ARG A 188 -8.51 9.03 19.70
N GLN A 189 -9.83 9.06 19.56
CA GLN A 189 -10.52 8.22 18.58
C GLN A 189 -10.59 8.98 17.25
N PHE A 190 -9.82 8.55 16.27
CA PHE A 190 -9.88 9.10 14.93
C PHE A 190 -11.04 8.46 14.15
N THR A 191 -12.01 9.28 13.77
CA THR A 191 -13.26 8.88 13.11
C THR A 191 -13.48 9.72 11.84
N PRO A 192 -12.80 9.43 10.73
CA PRO A 192 -12.99 10.15 9.48
C PRO A 192 -14.34 9.81 8.83
N CYS A 193 -14.88 10.74 8.04
CA CYS A 193 -16.03 10.46 7.19
C CYS A 193 -15.60 9.56 6.02
N ILE A 194 -16.12 8.33 5.98
CA ILE A 194 -15.78 7.36 4.94
C ILE A 194 -16.77 7.39 3.75
N LYS A 195 -16.23 7.18 2.56
CA LYS A 195 -16.99 6.95 1.33
C LYS A 195 -17.75 5.62 1.43
N GLN A 196 -19.01 5.63 1.02
CA GLN A 196 -19.83 4.42 0.90
C GLN A 196 -19.35 3.57 -0.29
N ILE A 197 -19.27 2.26 -0.07
CA ILE A 197 -18.89 1.26 -1.08
C ILE A 197 -20.05 0.34 -1.43
N ASN A 198 -19.95 -0.36 -2.55
CA ASN A 198 -21.03 -1.20 -3.08
C ASN A 198 -20.82 -2.71 -2.86
N PHE A 199 -19.85 -3.09 -2.03
CA PHE A 199 -19.59 -4.48 -1.63
C PHE A 199 -19.35 -4.55 -0.12
N PRO A 200 -19.70 -5.68 0.53
CA PRO A 200 -19.35 -5.89 1.93
C PRO A 200 -17.85 -6.23 2.06
N THR A 201 -17.23 -5.78 3.14
CA THR A 201 -15.81 -6.02 3.43
C THR A 201 -15.61 -6.46 4.87
N ASN A 202 -14.62 -7.31 5.07
CA ASN A 202 -14.04 -7.63 6.38
C ASN A 202 -12.51 -7.52 6.36
N LEU A 203 -11.97 -6.75 5.42
CA LEU A 203 -10.55 -6.55 5.26
C LEU A 203 -10.28 -5.07 4.98
N ILE A 204 -9.68 -4.41 5.96
CA ILE A 204 -9.31 -3.00 5.89
C ILE A 204 -7.79 -2.89 5.84
N ARG A 205 -7.30 -2.00 4.99
CA ARG A 205 -5.90 -1.58 4.97
C ARG A 205 -5.81 -0.14 5.45
N LEU A 206 -4.97 0.08 6.45
CA LEU A 206 -4.56 1.42 6.86
C LEU A 206 -3.21 1.72 6.24
N GLU A 207 -3.07 2.88 5.62
CA GLU A 207 -1.77 3.40 5.19
C GLU A 207 -1.41 4.63 6.02
N VAL A 208 -0.16 4.70 6.44
CA VAL A 208 0.34 5.75 7.32
C VAL A 208 1.53 6.49 6.72
N ASN A 209 1.68 7.74 7.14
CA ASN A 209 2.84 8.59 6.90
C ASN A 209 3.13 9.36 8.19
N SER A 210 4.27 9.02 8.81
CA SER A 210 4.68 9.59 10.08
C SER A 210 5.72 10.71 9.91
N SER A 211 5.97 11.19 8.69
CA SER A 211 7.04 12.16 8.39
C SER A 211 6.87 13.52 9.09
N LEU A 212 5.63 13.90 9.43
CA LEU A 212 5.32 15.15 10.13
C LEU A 212 5.30 15.01 11.67
N LEU A 213 5.47 13.79 12.18
CA LEU A 213 5.42 13.51 13.60
C LEU A 213 6.79 13.66 14.23
N ASP A 214 6.81 14.22 15.44
CA ASP A 214 8.05 14.43 16.21
C ASP A 214 8.49 13.18 16.98
N TYR A 215 7.64 12.15 17.04
CA TYR A 215 7.90 10.85 17.68
C TYR A 215 7.05 9.75 17.04
N TYR A 216 7.23 8.51 17.48
CA TYR A 216 6.46 7.35 17.06
C TYR A 216 4.96 7.52 17.32
N THR A 217 4.17 7.24 16.29
CA THR A 217 2.71 7.10 16.42
C THR A 217 2.37 5.75 17.02
N GLU A 218 1.43 5.72 17.96
CA GLU A 218 0.96 4.49 18.60
C GLU A 218 -0.53 4.29 18.36
N LEU A 219 -0.86 3.10 17.88
CA LEU A 219 -2.22 2.65 17.59
C LEU A 219 -2.57 1.49 18.52
N ASP A 220 -3.73 1.56 19.19
CA ASP A 220 -4.13 0.53 20.17
C ASP A 220 -5.15 -0.45 19.59
N ALA A 221 -6.17 0.05 18.88
CA ALA A 221 -7.13 -0.81 18.19
C ALA A 221 -7.81 -0.11 17.01
N VAL A 222 -8.44 -0.91 16.14
CA VAL A 222 -9.28 -0.44 15.04
C VAL A 222 -10.65 -1.09 15.14
N VAL A 223 -11.68 -0.27 15.07
CA VAL A 223 -13.09 -0.69 15.17
C VAL A 223 -13.78 -0.44 13.85
N LEU A 224 -14.37 -1.48 13.27
CA LEU A 224 -15.19 -1.41 12.08
C LEU A 224 -16.66 -1.42 12.48
N HIS A 225 -17.36 -0.38 12.06
CA HIS A 225 -18.81 -0.29 12.12
C HIS A 225 -19.38 -0.57 10.74
N GLY A 226 -20.47 -1.31 10.66
CA GLY A 226 -21.17 -1.52 9.41
C GLY A 226 -22.49 -2.24 9.54
N VAL A 227 -23.18 -2.43 8.42
CA VAL A 227 -24.45 -3.15 8.34
C VAL A 227 -24.32 -4.36 7.40
N LYS A 228 -25.10 -5.43 7.63
CA LYS A 228 -25.06 -6.63 6.77
C LYS A 228 -25.64 -6.38 5.37
N GLU A 229 -26.68 -5.57 5.31
CA GLU A 229 -27.38 -5.24 4.08
C GLU A 229 -26.91 -3.90 3.56
N ARG A 230 -26.88 -3.76 2.23
CA ARG A 230 -26.47 -2.51 1.60
C ARG A 230 -27.43 -1.41 2.04
N PRO A 231 -26.94 -0.26 2.55
CA PRO A 231 -27.81 0.89 2.79
C PRO A 231 -28.46 1.28 1.47
N VAL A 232 -29.76 1.00 1.32
CA VAL A 232 -30.55 1.50 0.19
C VAL A 232 -30.74 2.99 0.45
N LEU A 233 -29.79 3.79 -0.01
CA LEU A 233 -30.06 5.22 -0.20
C LEU A 233 -31.21 5.28 -1.20
N SER A 234 -32.37 5.78 -0.77
CA SER A 234 -33.46 6.07 -1.68
C SER A 234 -32.89 7.01 -2.74
N LEU A 235 -32.65 6.49 -3.93
CA LEU A 235 -32.63 7.32 -5.12
C LEU A 235 -33.99 7.98 -5.12
N LYS A 236 -34.06 9.25 -4.73
CA LYS A 236 -35.13 10.11 -5.23
C LYS A 236 -34.91 10.14 -6.73
N THR A 237 -35.52 9.17 -7.41
CA THR A 237 -35.83 9.30 -8.82
C THR A 237 -36.70 10.55 -8.89
N SER A 238 -36.11 11.71 -9.16
CA SER A 238 -36.86 12.77 -9.79
C SER A 238 -37.32 12.16 -11.11
N MET A 239 -38.56 11.67 -11.10
CA MET A 239 -39.30 11.45 -12.33
C MET A 239 -39.20 12.76 -13.08
N ILE A 240 -38.47 12.75 -14.20
CA ILE A 240 -38.61 13.80 -15.20
C ILE A 240 -40.02 13.60 -15.72
N ASP A 241 -40.93 14.46 -15.28
CA ASP A 241 -42.27 14.56 -15.79
C ASP A 241 -42.15 15.06 -17.24
N MET A 242 -42.29 14.15 -18.19
CA MET A 242 -42.53 14.52 -19.59
C MET A 242 -43.99 14.89 -19.70
N ASN A 243 -44.32 16.13 -19.34
CA ASN A 243 -45.51 16.85 -19.77
C ASN A 243 -45.35 18.29 -19.29
N ASP A 244 -44.83 19.14 -20.17
CA ASP A 244 -45.20 20.55 -20.31
C ASP A 244 -44.46 21.05 -21.56
N ILE A 245 -45.08 20.79 -22.71
CA ILE A 245 -44.82 21.52 -23.94
C ILE A 245 -45.82 22.68 -23.90
N ASP A 246 -45.34 23.88 -23.64
CA ASP A 246 -46.01 25.08 -24.11
C ASP A 246 -45.00 25.90 -24.92
N GLU A 247 -45.42 26.16 -26.15
CA GLU A 247 -44.83 27.09 -27.09
C GLU A 247 -44.94 28.50 -26.52
N ASP A 248 -43.87 29.30 -26.59
CA ASP A 248 -44.00 30.73 -26.81
C ASP A 248 -42.70 31.28 -27.41
N GLU A 249 -42.85 31.87 -28.59
CA GLU A 249 -41.88 32.75 -29.25
C GLU A 249 -41.72 34.03 -28.43
N ASP A 250 -40.48 34.51 -28.25
CA ASP A 250 -40.24 35.95 -28.30
C ASP A 250 -38.75 36.28 -28.46
N GLU A 251 -38.51 37.24 -29.35
CA GLU A 251 -37.22 37.71 -29.83
C GLU A 251 -36.46 38.64 -28.85
N GLU A 252 -35.19 38.86 -29.22
CA GLU A 252 -34.39 40.08 -29.01
C GLU A 252 -33.46 40.21 -27.77
N LYS A 253 -32.16 39.98 -28.07
CA LYS A 253 -31.11 41.03 -28.12
C LYS A 253 -30.42 41.43 -26.81
N TYR A 254 -29.23 40.88 -26.58
CA TYR A 254 -28.02 41.65 -26.21
C TYR A 254 -26.77 40.91 -26.70
N GLY A 255 -26.13 41.46 -27.74
CA GLY A 255 -24.83 41.03 -28.22
C GLY A 255 -23.74 42.03 -27.83
N CYS A 256 -22.60 41.53 -27.35
CA CYS A 256 -21.23 42.06 -27.52
C CYS A 256 -20.29 41.15 -26.72
N GLY A 257 -19.16 40.62 -27.19
CA GLY A 257 -18.52 40.63 -28.49
C GLY A 257 -17.41 39.58 -28.43
N MET A 258 -17.45 38.59 -29.33
CA MET A 258 -16.40 37.56 -29.43
C MET A 258 -16.06 37.24 -30.90
N ASP A 259 -16.41 38.16 -31.82
CA ASP A 259 -16.22 37.96 -33.28
C ASP A 259 -15.05 38.74 -33.87
N THR A 260 -14.32 39.49 -33.06
CA THR A 260 -13.17 40.30 -33.54
C THR A 260 -11.81 39.62 -33.38
N LEU A 261 -11.72 38.47 -32.67
CA LEU A 261 -10.48 37.69 -32.58
C LEU A 261 -10.40 36.54 -33.60
N ASN A 262 -11.53 36.10 -34.15
CA ASN A 262 -11.57 35.02 -35.15
C ASN A 262 -11.30 35.50 -36.59
N LYS A 263 -11.26 36.82 -36.85
CA LYS A 263 -11.01 37.38 -38.19
C LYS A 263 -9.56 37.77 -38.47
N GLN A 264 -8.66 37.72 -37.48
CA GLN A 264 -7.22 38.01 -37.69
C GLN A 264 -6.35 36.79 -37.97
N PHE A 265 -6.90 35.57 -37.97
CA PHE A 265 -6.15 34.36 -38.33
C PHE A 265 -6.55 33.73 -39.67
N SER A 266 -7.48 34.34 -40.41
CA SER A 266 -8.05 33.72 -41.61
C SER A 266 -7.32 34.00 -42.93
N ILE A 267 -6.19 34.72 -42.93
CA ILE A 267 -5.34 34.90 -44.13
C ILE A 267 -3.87 34.84 -43.75
N VAL A 268 -3.40 33.64 -43.38
CA VAL A 268 -2.01 33.24 -43.59
C VAL A 268 -2.07 31.81 -44.11
N THR A 269 -1.96 31.67 -45.44
CA THR A 269 -1.63 30.44 -46.19
C THR A 269 -2.15 29.12 -45.63
N LEU A 270 -3.08 28.49 -46.36
CA LEU A 270 -3.30 27.04 -46.35
C LEU A 270 -1.97 26.31 -46.62
N ARG A 271 -1.14 26.15 -45.60
CA ARG A 271 -0.08 25.15 -45.55
C ARG A 271 -0.71 23.94 -44.90
N GLU A 272 -0.51 22.77 -45.49
CA GLU A 272 -0.89 21.46 -44.96
C GLU A 272 -0.74 21.44 -43.43
N TRP A 273 -1.86 21.40 -42.71
CA TRP A 273 -1.81 21.22 -41.27
C TRP A 273 -1.32 19.81 -41.02
N PRO A 274 -0.23 19.62 -40.27
CA PRO A 274 0.24 18.28 -39.98
C PRO A 274 -0.82 17.59 -39.12
N THR A 275 -1.00 16.29 -39.36
CA THR A 275 -2.13 15.51 -38.86
C THR A 275 -2.20 15.39 -37.34
N ASN A 276 -1.16 15.84 -36.60
CA ASN A 276 -1.10 15.81 -35.14
C ASN A 276 -1.06 17.21 -34.49
N GLY A 277 -1.40 18.28 -35.23
CA GLY A 277 -1.59 19.63 -34.69
C GLY A 277 -0.29 20.33 -34.25
N TYR A 278 -0.33 21.05 -33.12
CA TYR A 278 0.84 21.82 -32.65
C TYR A 278 1.98 20.94 -32.10
N PHE A 279 1.72 19.68 -31.78
CA PHE A 279 2.76 18.74 -31.33
C PHE A 279 3.79 18.45 -32.42
N ASP A 280 3.41 18.52 -33.69
CA ASP A 280 4.34 18.36 -34.82
C ASP A 280 5.37 19.51 -34.91
N LYS A 281 5.14 20.62 -34.20
CA LYS A 281 6.08 21.76 -34.13
C LYS A 281 7.06 21.65 -32.96
N LEU A 282 6.81 20.76 -32.01
CA LEU A 282 7.66 20.60 -30.83
C LEU A 282 8.82 19.64 -31.15
N PRO A 283 10.06 19.97 -30.77
CA PRO A 283 11.16 19.01 -30.76
C PRO A 283 10.80 17.78 -29.92
N TYR A 284 11.33 16.63 -30.33
CA TYR A 284 11.08 15.34 -29.68
C TYR A 284 11.36 15.42 -28.17
N GLU A 285 12.44 16.08 -27.77
CA GLU A 285 12.86 16.23 -26.38
C GLU A 285 11.86 17.04 -25.54
N LEU A 286 11.23 18.06 -26.12
CA LEU A 286 10.22 18.85 -25.42
C LEU A 286 8.95 18.04 -25.19
N ILE A 287 8.56 17.19 -26.15
CA ILE A 287 7.43 16.27 -25.96
C ILE A 287 7.76 15.28 -24.83
N GLN A 288 8.95 14.66 -24.86
CA GLN A 288 9.37 13.74 -23.80
C GLN A 288 9.40 14.42 -22.41
N LEU A 289 9.82 15.69 -22.35
CA LEU A 289 9.82 16.49 -21.12
C LEU A 289 8.39 16.78 -20.62
N ILE A 290 7.47 17.20 -21.48
CA ILE A 290 6.05 17.41 -21.13
C ILE A 290 5.47 16.13 -20.57
N LEU A 291 5.67 15.02 -21.28
CA LEU A 291 5.19 13.71 -20.87
C LEU A 291 5.84 13.25 -19.55
N SER A 292 7.06 13.70 -19.23
CA SER A 292 7.78 13.34 -18.00
C SER A 292 7.06 13.70 -16.70
N HIS A 293 6.13 14.65 -16.76
CA HIS A 293 5.32 15.09 -15.62
C HIS A 293 4.04 14.26 -15.40
N LEU A 294 3.69 13.39 -16.34
CA LEU A 294 2.48 12.57 -16.25
C LEU A 294 2.71 11.32 -15.41
N THR A 295 1.67 10.91 -14.69
CA THR A 295 1.65 9.61 -14.00
C THR A 295 1.56 8.46 -15.01
N VAL A 296 1.92 7.24 -14.60
CA VAL A 296 1.84 6.07 -15.49
C VAL A 296 0.41 5.84 -16.03
N PRO A 297 -0.66 5.92 -15.21
CA PRO A 297 -2.03 5.86 -15.74
C PRO A 297 -2.37 6.98 -16.73
N ASP A 298 -1.89 8.20 -16.51
CA ASP A 298 -2.11 9.32 -17.43
C ASP A 298 -1.40 9.11 -18.77
N LEU A 299 -0.16 8.59 -18.76
CA LEU A 299 0.54 8.19 -19.98
C LEU A 299 -0.24 7.13 -20.75
N CYS A 300 -0.74 6.11 -20.06
CA CYS A 300 -1.55 5.06 -20.69
C CYS A 300 -2.86 5.59 -21.27
N ARG A 301 -3.50 6.59 -20.65
CA ARG A 301 -4.68 7.27 -21.22
C ARG A 301 -4.31 8.12 -22.43
N LEU A 302 -3.25 8.91 -22.32
CA LEU A 302 -2.79 9.79 -23.40
C LEU A 302 -2.37 9.00 -24.64
N ALA A 303 -1.73 7.84 -24.46
CA ALA A 303 -1.35 6.93 -25.53
C ALA A 303 -2.54 6.46 -26.38
N GLN A 304 -3.77 6.52 -25.88
CA GLN A 304 -4.98 6.10 -26.60
C GLN A 304 -5.58 7.21 -27.49
N THR A 305 -5.01 8.43 -27.46
CA THR A 305 -5.61 9.59 -28.14
C THR A 305 -5.20 9.70 -29.61
N CYS A 306 -3.92 9.52 -29.94
CA CYS A 306 -3.42 9.56 -31.31
C CYS A 306 -2.12 8.75 -31.48
N LYS A 307 -1.75 8.45 -32.74
CA LYS A 307 -0.56 7.64 -33.05
C LYS A 307 0.75 8.30 -32.60
N LEU A 308 0.87 9.62 -32.75
CA LEU A 308 2.06 10.35 -32.31
C LEU A 308 2.27 10.21 -30.79
N LEU A 309 1.22 10.51 -30.00
CA LEU A 309 1.29 10.43 -28.55
C LEU A 309 1.41 8.98 -28.06
N TYR A 310 0.84 8.01 -28.76
CA TYR A 310 1.09 6.59 -28.52
C TYR A 310 2.59 6.27 -28.57
N GLN A 311 3.28 6.68 -29.63
CA GLN A 311 4.71 6.45 -29.80
C GLN A 311 5.53 7.08 -28.67
N HIS A 312 5.28 8.36 -28.36
CA HIS A 312 5.99 9.05 -27.30
C HIS A 312 5.70 8.49 -25.90
N CYS A 313 4.44 8.13 -25.60
CA CYS A 313 4.07 7.55 -24.30
C CYS A 313 4.59 6.12 -24.11
N CYS A 314 4.84 5.40 -25.21
CA CYS A 314 5.42 4.06 -25.17
C CYS A 314 6.96 4.06 -25.24
N ASP A 315 7.57 5.23 -25.35
CA ASP A 315 9.02 5.37 -25.45
C ASP A 315 9.72 4.90 -24.16
N PRO A 316 10.72 4.01 -24.24
CA PRO A 316 11.43 3.52 -23.05
C PRO A 316 12.07 4.60 -22.18
N LEU A 317 12.41 5.77 -22.75
CA LEU A 317 12.94 6.90 -21.98
C LEU A 317 11.96 7.41 -20.93
N GLN A 318 10.66 7.18 -21.12
CA GLN A 318 9.63 7.57 -20.15
C GLN A 318 9.64 6.70 -18.88
N TYR A 319 10.26 5.51 -18.93
CA TYR A 319 10.18 4.47 -17.89
C TYR A 319 11.51 4.19 -17.18
N ILE A 320 12.59 4.93 -17.46
CA ILE A 320 13.92 4.71 -16.87
C ILE A 320 13.85 4.56 -15.33
N HIS A 321 13.06 5.40 -14.66
CA HIS A 321 12.71 5.25 -13.25
C HIS A 321 11.22 4.98 -13.12
N LEU A 322 10.85 3.73 -12.84
CA LEU A 322 9.47 3.27 -12.76
C LEU A 322 9.12 2.83 -11.34
N SER A 323 8.20 3.55 -10.71
CA SER A 323 7.55 3.11 -9.47
C SER A 323 6.13 2.65 -9.75
N LEU A 324 5.85 1.38 -9.48
CA LEU A 324 4.53 0.77 -9.55
C LEU A 324 3.87 0.62 -8.18
N GLN A 325 4.61 0.85 -7.09
CA GLN A 325 4.09 0.83 -5.71
C GLN A 325 2.83 1.68 -5.51
N PRO A 326 2.68 2.90 -6.07
CA PRO A 326 1.45 3.68 -5.89
C PRO A 326 0.18 3.01 -6.43
N TYR A 327 0.35 2.04 -7.33
CA TYR A 327 -0.72 1.33 -8.00
C TYR A 327 -0.79 -0.13 -7.54
N TRP A 328 -0.16 -0.47 -6.40
CA TRP A 328 0.06 -1.84 -5.94
C TRP A 328 -1.16 -2.76 -6.05
N ALA A 329 -2.35 -2.25 -5.74
CA ALA A 329 -3.61 -2.99 -5.78
C ALA A 329 -4.06 -3.40 -7.20
N ARG A 330 -3.54 -2.75 -8.24
CA ARG A 330 -3.88 -2.98 -9.64
C ARG A 330 -2.80 -3.70 -10.43
N ILE A 331 -1.63 -3.92 -9.83
CA ILE A 331 -0.51 -4.58 -10.51
C ILE A 331 -0.68 -6.10 -10.40
N ASN A 332 -0.76 -6.71 -11.56
CA ASN A 332 -0.82 -8.15 -11.77
C ASN A 332 0.00 -8.57 -13.01
N ASP A 333 0.08 -9.87 -13.29
CA ASP A 333 0.82 -10.40 -14.45
C ASP A 333 0.43 -9.73 -15.78
N THR A 334 -0.87 -9.52 -16.01
CA THR A 334 -1.38 -8.87 -17.22
C THR A 334 -0.88 -7.43 -17.33
N SER A 335 -0.88 -6.68 -16.23
CA SER A 335 -0.37 -5.31 -16.21
C SER A 335 1.14 -5.24 -16.49
N LEU A 336 1.92 -6.21 -15.98
CA LEU A 336 3.35 -6.29 -16.26
C LEU A 336 3.62 -6.61 -17.73
N GLU A 337 2.84 -7.52 -18.31
CA GLU A 337 2.91 -7.88 -19.73
C GLU A 337 2.64 -6.68 -20.65
N TYR A 338 1.63 -5.86 -20.34
CA TYR A 338 1.36 -4.64 -21.11
C TYR A 338 2.46 -3.57 -21.01
N LEU A 339 3.18 -3.52 -19.89
CA LEU A 339 4.28 -2.58 -19.69
C LEU A 339 5.60 -3.07 -20.29
N GLN A 340 5.76 -4.39 -20.44
CA GLN A 340 7.02 -5.06 -20.73
C GLN A 340 7.81 -4.44 -21.89
N SER A 341 7.15 -4.17 -23.03
CA SER A 341 7.80 -3.63 -24.23
C SER A 341 8.34 -2.21 -24.08
N ARG A 342 7.83 -1.44 -23.10
CA ARG A 342 8.23 -0.07 -22.80
C ARG A 342 9.35 -0.01 -21.76
N CYS A 343 9.66 -1.14 -21.13
CA CYS A 343 10.49 -1.22 -19.94
C CYS A 343 11.93 -1.68 -20.25
N THR A 344 12.40 -1.53 -21.49
CA THR A 344 13.71 -2.05 -21.92
C THR A 344 14.92 -1.26 -21.41
N LEU A 345 14.72 -0.01 -20.97
CA LEU A 345 15.78 0.87 -20.45
C LEU A 345 15.58 1.20 -18.95
N ILE A 346 14.86 0.36 -18.22
CA ILE A 346 14.65 0.60 -16.78
C ILE A 346 15.96 0.49 -16.04
N GLN A 347 16.27 1.53 -15.27
CA GLN A 347 17.38 1.54 -14.32
C GLN A 347 16.87 1.40 -12.88
N TRP A 348 15.74 2.02 -12.53
CA TRP A 348 15.15 1.90 -11.19
C TRP A 348 13.74 1.34 -11.29
N LEU A 349 13.48 0.23 -10.59
CA LEU A 349 12.19 -0.43 -10.53
C LEU A 349 11.72 -0.54 -9.07
N ASN A 350 10.51 -0.07 -8.79
CA ASN A 350 9.85 -0.30 -7.50
C ASN A 350 8.53 -1.06 -7.70
N LEU A 351 8.52 -2.29 -7.21
CA LEU A 351 7.40 -3.23 -7.15
C LEU A 351 7.01 -3.52 -5.69
N SER A 352 7.39 -2.66 -4.75
CA SER A 352 7.03 -2.82 -3.34
C SER A 352 5.50 -2.83 -3.15
N TRP A 353 5.03 -3.67 -2.23
CA TRP A 353 3.63 -3.90 -1.87
C TRP A 353 2.77 -4.55 -2.96
N THR A 354 3.37 -4.89 -4.11
CA THR A 354 2.65 -5.50 -5.24
C THR A 354 2.65 -7.03 -5.15
N GLY A 355 1.74 -7.66 -5.89
CA GLY A 355 1.73 -9.13 -6.06
C GLY A 355 1.16 -9.94 -4.90
N ASN A 356 0.71 -9.29 -3.82
CA ASN A 356 0.02 -9.95 -2.72
C ASN A 356 -1.19 -10.76 -3.22
N ARG A 357 -1.48 -11.87 -2.54
CA ARG A 357 -2.60 -12.79 -2.86
C ARG A 357 -2.55 -13.37 -4.28
N GLY A 358 -1.35 -13.51 -4.85
CA GLY A 358 -1.13 -14.17 -6.15
C GLY A 358 -1.40 -13.29 -7.36
N ALA A 359 -1.54 -11.97 -7.19
CA ALA A 359 -1.74 -11.05 -8.30
C ALA A 359 -0.55 -11.05 -9.27
N ILE A 360 0.67 -11.21 -8.75
CA ILE A 360 1.88 -11.42 -9.54
C ILE A 360 2.37 -12.84 -9.28
N SER A 361 2.56 -13.61 -10.35
CA SER A 361 3.16 -14.93 -10.28
C SER A 361 4.68 -14.85 -10.47
N VAL A 362 5.37 -15.91 -10.02
CA VAL A 362 6.82 -16.08 -10.23
C VAL A 362 7.15 -16.04 -11.72
N SER A 363 6.32 -16.64 -12.57
CA SER A 363 6.54 -16.67 -14.03
C SER A 363 6.29 -15.29 -14.66
N GLY A 364 5.26 -14.57 -14.22
CA GLY A 364 4.98 -13.19 -14.64
C GLY A 364 6.13 -12.25 -14.30
N PHE A 365 6.60 -12.28 -13.05
CA PHE A 365 7.78 -11.54 -12.59
C PHE A 365 9.03 -11.90 -13.39
N SER A 366 9.29 -13.20 -13.59
CA SER A 366 10.48 -13.66 -14.32
C SER A 366 10.49 -13.20 -15.77
N ARG A 367 9.34 -13.27 -16.45
CA ARG A 367 9.18 -12.79 -17.82
C ARG A 367 9.41 -11.28 -17.92
N PHE A 368 8.92 -10.52 -16.95
CA PHE A 368 9.13 -9.08 -16.89
C PHE A 368 10.63 -8.73 -16.73
N LEU A 369 11.31 -9.34 -15.74
CA LEU A 369 12.75 -9.09 -15.51
C LEU A 369 13.64 -9.53 -16.68
N LYS A 370 13.26 -10.56 -17.44
CA LYS A 370 13.99 -10.94 -18.66
C LYS A 370 14.06 -9.82 -19.70
N VAL A 371 13.14 -8.86 -19.67
CA VAL A 371 13.13 -7.72 -20.60
C VAL A 371 13.75 -6.47 -20.00
N CYS A 372 13.50 -6.19 -18.72
CA CYS A 372 13.94 -4.93 -18.09
C CYS A 372 15.18 -5.04 -17.20
N GLY A 373 15.69 -6.26 -16.97
CA GLY A 373 16.74 -6.51 -15.97
C GLY A 373 18.14 -6.04 -16.34
N SER A 374 18.50 -6.00 -17.63
CA SER A 374 19.89 -5.79 -18.06
C SER A 374 20.48 -4.44 -17.65
N GLU A 375 19.65 -3.40 -17.65
CA GLU A 375 20.00 -2.02 -17.27
C GLU A 375 19.69 -1.71 -15.80
N LEU A 376 19.13 -2.67 -15.06
CA LEU A 376 18.59 -2.42 -13.73
C LEU A 376 19.71 -2.19 -12.70
N VAL A 377 19.66 -1.04 -12.04
CA VAL A 377 20.60 -0.58 -11.01
C VAL A 377 19.97 -0.60 -9.61
N ARG A 378 18.68 -0.30 -9.50
CA ARG A 378 17.93 -0.29 -8.23
C ARG A 378 16.64 -1.09 -8.36
N LEU A 379 16.47 -2.06 -7.47
CA LEU A 379 15.27 -2.90 -7.38
C LEU A 379 14.67 -2.86 -5.97
N GLU A 380 13.45 -2.36 -5.87
CA GLU A 380 12.69 -2.31 -4.62
C GLU A 380 11.50 -3.27 -4.67
N LEU A 381 11.49 -4.21 -3.73
CA LEU A 381 10.56 -5.32 -3.66
C LEU A 381 9.98 -5.50 -2.24
N SER A 382 9.93 -4.44 -1.44
CA SER A 382 9.47 -4.53 -0.05
C SER A 382 8.05 -5.08 0.02
N CYS A 383 7.81 -6.02 0.94
CA CYS A 383 6.52 -6.72 1.09
C CYS A 383 6.05 -7.43 -0.19
N GLY A 384 6.98 -7.93 -1.02
CA GLY A 384 6.68 -8.77 -2.18
C GLY A 384 6.49 -10.23 -1.78
N HIS A 385 5.30 -10.59 -1.27
CA HIS A 385 5.05 -11.94 -0.72
C HIS A 385 5.02 -13.07 -1.76
N PHE A 386 5.06 -12.74 -3.05
CA PHE A 386 5.16 -13.70 -4.16
C PHE A 386 6.61 -14.16 -4.42
N LEU A 387 7.60 -13.54 -3.78
CA LEU A 387 9.02 -13.84 -4.02
C LEU A 387 9.41 -15.18 -3.38
N ASN A 388 10.17 -15.97 -4.15
CA ASN A 388 10.75 -17.23 -3.73
C ASN A 388 12.21 -17.36 -4.23
N GLU A 389 12.77 -18.56 -4.11
CA GLU A 389 14.13 -18.85 -4.57
C GLU A 389 14.33 -18.58 -6.07
N THR A 390 13.41 -19.05 -6.92
CA THR A 390 13.45 -18.80 -8.37
C THR A 390 13.45 -17.31 -8.71
N CYS A 391 12.71 -16.48 -7.95
CA CYS A 391 12.75 -15.03 -8.15
C CYS A 391 14.15 -14.46 -7.88
N LEU A 392 14.86 -14.92 -6.84
CA LEU A 392 16.22 -14.47 -6.54
C LEU A 392 17.24 -14.95 -7.58
N GLU A 393 17.11 -16.19 -8.06
CA GLU A 393 17.91 -16.70 -9.17
C GLU A 393 17.76 -15.81 -10.41
N VAL A 394 16.52 -15.52 -10.81
CA VAL A 394 16.24 -14.65 -11.96
C VAL A 394 16.79 -13.24 -11.77
N ILE A 395 16.69 -12.67 -10.56
CA ILE A 395 17.30 -11.36 -10.28
C ILE A 395 18.81 -11.43 -10.51
N THR A 396 19.49 -12.47 -10.03
CA THR A 396 20.94 -12.61 -10.15
C THR A 396 21.42 -12.90 -11.58
N GLU A 397 20.61 -13.59 -12.37
CA GLU A 397 20.91 -13.89 -13.78
C GLU A 397 20.60 -12.71 -14.70
N MET A 398 19.51 -11.98 -14.45
CA MET A 398 19.04 -10.95 -15.36
C MET A 398 19.51 -9.53 -15.04
N CYS A 399 19.99 -9.28 -13.81
CA CYS A 399 20.35 -7.93 -13.34
C CYS A 399 21.84 -7.83 -12.99
N PRO A 400 22.78 -7.92 -13.96
CA PRO A 400 24.21 -7.93 -13.69
C PRO A 400 24.73 -6.60 -13.11
N ASN A 401 24.04 -5.49 -13.39
CA ASN A 401 24.41 -4.14 -12.98
C ASN A 401 23.74 -3.68 -11.67
N LEU A 402 23.07 -4.59 -10.96
CA LEU A 402 22.26 -4.25 -9.79
C LEU A 402 23.13 -3.78 -8.62
N GLN A 403 22.94 -2.52 -8.20
CA GLN A 403 23.68 -1.90 -7.10
C GLN A 403 22.85 -1.77 -5.83
N GLU A 404 21.52 -1.70 -5.94
CA GLU A 404 20.64 -1.56 -4.78
C GLU A 404 19.49 -2.57 -4.82
N LEU A 405 19.38 -3.36 -3.75
CA LEU A 405 18.33 -4.34 -3.58
C LEU A 405 17.63 -4.17 -2.22
N ASN A 406 16.31 -4.02 -2.26
CA ASN A 406 15.48 -3.94 -1.06
C ASN A 406 14.45 -5.08 -1.03
N LEU A 407 14.61 -5.99 -0.07
CA LEU A 407 13.76 -7.15 0.19
C LEU A 407 13.06 -7.04 1.57
N SER A 408 12.86 -5.82 2.07
CA SER A 408 12.25 -5.60 3.38
C SER A 408 10.90 -6.29 3.52
N SER A 409 10.68 -6.98 4.64
CA SER A 409 9.43 -7.66 4.97
C SER A 409 9.00 -8.71 3.93
N CYS A 410 9.94 -9.31 3.21
CA CYS A 410 9.71 -10.48 2.35
C CYS A 410 9.90 -11.78 3.14
N ASP A 411 8.95 -12.11 4.02
CA ASP A 411 9.04 -13.22 4.98
C ASP A 411 8.81 -14.62 4.35
N LYS A 412 8.35 -14.66 3.09
CA LYS A 412 8.09 -15.90 2.32
C LYS A 412 9.30 -16.43 1.56
N ILE A 413 10.36 -15.64 1.43
CA ILE A 413 11.60 -16.09 0.78
C ILE A 413 12.25 -17.17 1.67
N PRO A 414 12.57 -18.36 1.11
CA PRO A 414 13.26 -19.40 1.87
C PRO A 414 14.65 -18.94 2.34
N PRO A 415 15.08 -19.27 3.57
CA PRO A 415 16.35 -18.82 4.14
C PRO A 415 17.59 -19.12 3.27
N GLN A 416 17.64 -20.30 2.65
CA GLN A 416 18.75 -20.71 1.79
C GLN A 416 18.85 -19.89 0.50
N ALA A 417 17.74 -19.32 0.03
CA ALA A 417 17.69 -18.60 -1.23
C ALA A 417 18.49 -17.28 -1.20
N PHE A 418 18.70 -16.71 0.00
CA PHE A 418 19.51 -15.50 0.17
C PHE A 418 20.97 -15.69 -0.27
N ASN A 419 21.49 -16.93 -0.33
CA ASN A 419 22.82 -17.21 -0.86
C ASN A 419 23.00 -16.76 -2.33
N HIS A 420 21.93 -16.74 -3.12
CA HIS A 420 22.00 -16.29 -4.52
C HIS A 420 22.45 -14.83 -4.62
N ILE A 421 22.14 -13.98 -3.64
CA ILE A 421 22.51 -12.56 -3.62
C ILE A 421 24.04 -12.38 -3.68
N ALA A 422 24.82 -13.33 -3.16
CA ALA A 422 26.28 -13.29 -3.21
C ALA A 422 26.84 -13.30 -4.65
N LYS A 423 26.04 -13.68 -5.65
CA LYS A 423 26.39 -13.63 -7.07
C LYS A 423 26.37 -12.19 -7.64
N VAL A 424 25.72 -11.25 -6.96
CA VAL A 424 25.60 -9.85 -7.40
C VAL A 424 26.79 -9.04 -6.86
N GLY A 425 27.95 -9.18 -7.50
CA GLY A 425 29.20 -8.54 -7.05
C GLY A 425 29.19 -7.00 -7.08
N SER A 426 28.29 -6.40 -7.86
CA SER A 426 28.13 -4.94 -8.02
C SER A 426 27.29 -4.27 -6.92
N LEU A 427 26.77 -5.06 -5.96
CA LEU A 427 25.83 -4.59 -4.95
C LEU A 427 26.48 -3.61 -3.96
N LYS A 428 25.94 -2.40 -3.87
CA LYS A 428 26.36 -1.33 -2.93
C LYS A 428 25.41 -1.16 -1.75
N ARG A 429 24.15 -1.54 -1.91
CA ARG A 429 23.13 -1.38 -0.87
C ARG A 429 22.20 -2.58 -0.82
N LEU A 430 22.04 -3.12 0.38
CA LEU A 430 21.19 -4.28 0.65
C LEU A 430 20.32 -4.04 1.88
N ILE A 431 19.00 -4.09 1.70
CA ILE A 431 18.02 -3.93 2.78
C ILE A 431 17.27 -5.25 2.96
N LEU A 432 17.49 -5.88 4.11
CA LEU A 432 16.95 -7.21 4.47
C LEU A 432 16.05 -7.13 5.71
N TYR A 433 15.55 -5.95 6.04
CA TYR A 433 14.72 -5.77 7.24
C TYR A 433 13.59 -6.81 7.29
N ARG A 434 13.41 -7.49 8.42
CA ARG A 434 12.33 -8.47 8.62
C ARG A 434 12.32 -9.60 7.58
N THR A 435 13.50 -10.11 7.26
CA THR A 435 13.69 -11.31 6.42
C THR A 435 14.24 -12.48 7.24
N LYS A 436 14.30 -13.66 6.64
CA LYS A 436 14.83 -14.88 7.24
C LYS A 436 16.26 -15.21 6.77
N VAL A 437 17.05 -14.19 6.39
CA VAL A 437 18.45 -14.40 5.98
C VAL A 437 19.24 -15.07 7.10
N GLU A 438 19.92 -16.17 6.78
CA GLU A 438 20.80 -16.89 7.72
C GLU A 438 22.18 -16.27 7.80
N GLN A 439 22.86 -16.49 8.93
CA GLN A 439 24.23 -16.03 9.16
C GLN A 439 25.20 -16.48 8.06
N THR A 440 25.08 -17.73 7.58
CA THR A 440 25.95 -18.29 6.53
C THR A 440 25.78 -17.55 5.20
N ALA A 441 24.54 -17.33 4.77
CA ALA A 441 24.23 -16.56 3.57
C ALA A 441 24.73 -15.11 3.68
N LEU A 442 24.56 -14.49 4.86
CA LEU A 442 25.07 -13.15 5.12
C LEU A 442 26.60 -13.08 4.98
N LEU A 443 27.33 -14.04 5.56
CA LEU A 443 28.79 -14.09 5.43
C LEU A 443 29.22 -14.27 3.96
N SER A 444 28.51 -15.10 3.19
CA SER A 444 28.77 -15.25 1.76
C SER A 444 28.53 -13.93 1.00
N ILE A 445 27.42 -13.24 1.26
CA ILE A 445 27.13 -11.94 0.66
C ILE A 445 28.26 -10.94 0.97
N LEU A 446 28.68 -10.83 2.24
CA LEU A 446 29.75 -9.92 2.65
C LEU A 446 31.10 -10.25 2.02
N ASN A 447 31.37 -11.53 1.73
CA ASN A 447 32.62 -11.96 1.12
C ASN A 447 32.68 -11.66 -0.39
N PHE A 448 31.56 -11.76 -1.11
CA PHE A 448 31.52 -11.64 -2.57
C PHE A 448 31.01 -10.28 -3.08
N CYS A 449 30.17 -9.58 -2.33
CA CYS A 449 29.70 -8.22 -2.65
C CYS A 449 30.68 -7.19 -2.06
N SER A 450 31.89 -7.08 -2.62
CA SER A 450 32.97 -6.24 -2.09
C SER A 450 32.67 -4.73 -2.15
N GLU A 451 31.73 -4.31 -2.98
CA GLU A 451 31.31 -2.92 -3.14
C GLU A 451 30.21 -2.50 -2.14
N LEU A 452 29.80 -3.39 -1.23
CA LEU A 452 28.70 -3.14 -0.30
C LEU A 452 29.03 -2.02 0.70
N GLN A 453 28.26 -0.94 0.66
CA GLN A 453 28.42 0.24 1.50
C GLN A 453 27.32 0.39 2.56
N HIS A 454 26.13 -0.16 2.27
CA HIS A 454 24.96 -0.01 3.13
C HIS A 454 24.25 -1.35 3.31
N LEU A 455 24.11 -1.78 4.56
CA LEU A 455 23.45 -3.02 4.94
C LEU A 455 22.47 -2.78 6.08
N SER A 456 21.21 -3.21 5.91
CA SER A 456 20.18 -3.15 6.95
C SER A 456 19.67 -4.55 7.31
N LEU A 457 19.91 -4.97 8.55
CA LEU A 457 19.55 -6.28 9.11
C LEU A 457 18.51 -6.20 10.24
N GLY A 458 17.76 -5.09 10.34
CA GLY A 458 16.77 -4.92 11.41
C GLY A 458 15.74 -6.05 11.42
N SER A 459 15.44 -6.60 12.60
CA SER A 459 14.48 -7.71 12.76
C SER A 459 14.76 -8.97 11.91
N CYS A 460 16.01 -9.23 11.53
CA CYS A 460 16.42 -10.51 10.92
C CYS A 460 16.61 -11.59 11.99
N VAL A 461 15.58 -12.39 12.26
CA VAL A 461 15.57 -13.34 13.38
C VAL A 461 16.55 -14.52 13.26
N MET A 462 17.05 -14.80 12.07
CA MET A 462 17.96 -15.92 11.78
C MET A 462 19.45 -15.53 11.83
N VAL A 463 19.75 -14.25 12.10
CA VAL A 463 21.11 -13.73 12.29
C VAL A 463 21.38 -13.73 13.80
N SER A 464 22.29 -14.60 14.26
CA SER A 464 22.68 -14.67 15.67
C SER A 464 23.36 -13.38 16.10
N THR A 465 23.02 -12.88 17.29
CA THR A 465 23.71 -11.76 17.94
C THR A 465 24.86 -12.19 18.85
N TYR A 466 25.24 -13.48 18.81
CA TYR A 466 26.25 -14.09 19.68
C TYR A 466 27.42 -14.64 18.89
#